data_AF-A0A3S2V9R4-F1
#
_entry.id   AF-A0A3S2V9R4-F1
#
_cell.length_a   1.000
_cell.length_b   1.000
_cell.length_c   1.000
_cell.angle_alpha   90.00
_cell.angle_beta   90.00
_cell.angle_gamma   90.00
#
_symmetry.space_group_name_H-M   'P 1'
#
loop_
_entity.id
_entity.type
_entity.pdbx_description
1 polymer ?
#
loop_
_entity_poly.entity_id
_entity_poly.type
_entity_poly.pdbx_seq_one_letter_code
_entity_poly.pdbx_strand_id
1 'polypeptide(L)'
;MKLDHWMKRNAVTPQGLASAMRAHLPNGEGCSAKAVEKWRYGQRTPRKGKMRALMLATAGEVTANDFADLGREAPSSRAAGASPP
;
A
#
# COMPACT_ATOMS: atom_id res chain seq x y z
N MET A 1 9.31 -0.73 0.61
CA MET A 1 8.22 0.11 0.05
C MET A 1 8.25 1.48 0.72
N LYS A 2 7.91 2.55 -0.01
CA LYS A 2 7.87 3.93 0.52
C LYS A 2 6.98 4.10 1.76
N LEU A 3 5.83 3.44 1.82
CA LEU A 3 4.95 3.47 3.00
C LEU A 3 5.67 2.98 4.26
N ASP A 4 6.43 1.89 4.19
CA ASP A 4 7.22 1.38 5.33
C ASP A 4 8.29 2.39 5.78
N HIS A 5 8.98 3.02 4.82
CA HIS A 5 10.02 4.01 5.14
C HIS A 5 9.41 5.26 5.79
N TRP A 6 8.28 5.73 5.26
CA TRP A 6 7.55 6.86 5.84
C TRP A 6 7.08 6.57 7.26
N MET A 7 6.52 5.38 7.51
CA MET A 7 6.07 4.98 8.84
C MET A 7 7.23 4.90 9.84
N LYS A 8 8.37 4.34 9.45
CA LYS A 8 9.58 4.27 10.29
C LYS A 8 10.13 5.66 10.61
N ARG A 9 10.27 6.53 9.60
CA ARG A 9 10.80 7.89 9.77
C ARG A 9 9.94 8.75 10.69
N ASN A 10 8.61 8.58 10.63
CA ASN A 10 7.66 9.34 11.44
C ASN A 10 7.27 8.63 12.76
N ALA A 11 7.87 7.48 13.07
CA ALA A 11 7.51 6.63 14.21
C ALA A 11 6.00 6.30 14.31
N VAL A 12 5.34 6.13 13.15
CA VAL A 12 3.89 5.87 13.06
C VAL A 12 3.62 4.37 13.03
N THR A 13 2.75 3.90 13.93
CA THR A 13 2.29 2.51 13.94
C THR A 13 1.17 2.28 12.91
N PRO A 14 0.95 1.03 12.44
CA PRO A 14 -0.15 0.72 11.54
C PRO A 14 -1.53 1.12 12.10
N GLN A 15 -1.70 1.01 13.42
CA GLN A 15 -2.91 1.45 14.11
C GLN A 15 -3.05 2.97 14.11
N GLY A 16 -1.96 3.71 14.38
CA GLY A 16 -1.96 5.17 14.33
C GLY A 16 -2.31 5.70 12.93
N LEU A 17 -1.70 5.13 11.90
CA LEU A 17 -2.00 5.50 10.51
C LEU A 17 -3.44 5.15 10.12
N ALA A 18 -3.94 3.98 10.51
CA ALA A 18 -5.33 3.60 10.26
C ALA A 18 -6.32 4.58 10.92
N SER A 19 -6.03 5.05 12.15
CA SER A 19 -6.82 6.08 12.83
C SER A 19 -6.77 7.42 12.11
N ALA A 20 -5.59 7.86 11.67
CA ALA A 20 -5.44 9.10 10.89
C ALA A 20 -6.22 9.05 9.57
N MET A 21 -6.18 7.91 8.87
CA MET A 21 -6.93 7.71 7.63
C MET A 21 -8.45 7.75 7.84
N ARG A 22 -8.96 7.29 9.00
CA ARG A 22 -10.41 7.33 9.29
C ARG A 22 -10.96 8.74 9.27
N ALA A 23 -10.18 9.75 9.64
CA ALA A 23 -10.60 11.16 9.57
C ALA A 23 -10.84 11.66 8.13
N HIS A 24 -10.30 10.95 7.13
CA HIS A 24 -10.42 11.30 5.70
C HIS A 24 -11.30 10.34 4.90
N LEU A 25 -11.87 9.33 5.56
CA LEU A 25 -12.77 8.36 4.94
C LEU A 25 -14.23 8.79 5.14
N PRO A 26 -15.12 8.50 4.18
CA PRO A 26 -16.54 8.78 4.33
C PRO A 26 -17.16 7.98 5.48
N ASN A 27 -18.21 8.53 6.09
CA ASN A 27 -18.91 7.91 7.22
C ASN A 27 -19.28 6.44 6.92
N GLY A 28 -18.83 5.54 7.78
CA GLY A 28 -19.05 4.09 7.65
C GLY A 28 -17.90 3.33 6.98
N GLU A 29 -16.93 4.01 6.34
CA GLU A 29 -15.78 3.33 5.74
C GLU A 29 -14.61 3.20 6.72
N GLY A 30 -14.38 1.98 7.21
CA GLY A 30 -13.29 1.70 8.15
C GLY A 30 -11.92 1.51 7.49
N CYS A 31 -10.88 1.94 8.19
CA CYS A 31 -9.51 1.47 8.00
C CYS A 31 -9.04 0.68 9.23
N SER A 32 -8.43 -0.48 9.03
CA SER A 32 -7.88 -1.33 10.09
C SER A 32 -6.36 -1.38 10.00
N ALA A 33 -5.70 -1.57 11.14
CA ALA A 33 -4.24 -1.71 11.22
C ALA A 33 -3.73 -2.84 10.29
N LYS A 34 -4.45 -3.96 10.23
CA LYS A 34 -4.13 -5.10 9.36
C LYS A 34 -4.18 -4.75 7.86
N ALA A 35 -5.06 -3.83 7.46
CA ALA A 35 -5.08 -3.34 6.07
C ALA A 35 -3.81 -2.53 5.78
N VAL A 36 -3.42 -1.64 6.70
CA VAL A 36 -2.19 -0.85 6.61
C VAL A 36 -0.95 -1.74 6.57
N GLU A 37 -0.90 -2.82 7.37
CA GLU A 37 0.21 -3.77 7.32
C GLU A 37 0.33 -4.48 5.96
N LYS A 38 -0.80 -4.92 5.39
CA LYS A 38 -0.80 -5.52 4.05
C LYS A 38 -0.30 -4.54 2.99
N TRP A 39 -0.66 -3.26 3.12
CA TRP A 39 -0.16 -2.21 2.25
C TRP A 39 1.32 -1.97 2.48
N ARG A 40 1.78 -1.88 3.73
CA ARG A 40 3.19 -1.67 4.10
C ARG A 40 4.13 -2.71 3.47
N TYR A 41 3.71 -3.97 3.46
CA TYR A 41 4.48 -5.09 2.89
C TYR A 41 4.16 -5.39 1.43
N GLY A 42 3.31 -4.59 0.77
CA GLY A 42 3.03 -4.78 -0.66
C GLY A 42 2.15 -5.98 -0.98
N GLN A 43 1.57 -6.62 0.01
CA GLN A 43 0.67 -7.76 -0.18
C GLN A 43 -0.68 -7.35 -0.77
N ARG A 44 -1.03 -6.06 -0.71
CA ARG A 44 -2.29 -5.52 -1.23
C ARG A 44 -2.13 -4.06 -1.63
N THR A 45 -2.84 -3.66 -2.68
CA THR A 45 -2.99 -2.25 -3.07
C THR A 45 -4.25 -1.64 -2.43
N PRO A 46 -4.18 -0.42 -1.87
CA PRO A 46 -5.36 0.29 -1.37
C PRO A 46 -6.39 0.53 -2.49
N ARG A 47 -7.68 0.49 -2.16
CA ARG A 47 -8.75 0.93 -3.09
C ARG A 47 -8.75 2.46 -3.21
N LYS A 48 -9.36 3.02 -4.27
CA LYS A 48 -9.35 4.47 -4.58
C LYS A 48 -9.66 5.38 -3.38
N GLY A 49 -10.72 5.09 -2.60
CA GLY A 49 -11.08 5.88 -1.41
C GLY A 49 -10.00 5.84 -0.32
N LYS A 50 -9.47 4.65 -0.02
CA LYS A 50 -8.39 4.44 0.95
C LYS A 50 -7.06 5.01 0.48
N MET A 51 -6.80 5.00 -0.83
CA MET A 51 -5.63 5.64 -1.45
C MET A 51 -5.64 7.16 -1.21
N ARG A 52 -6.80 7.80 -1.42
CA ARG A 52 -6.98 9.23 -1.16
C ARG A 52 -6.77 9.54 0.32
N ALA A 53 -7.36 8.75 1.21
CA ALA A 53 -7.18 8.93 2.66
C ALA A 53 -5.72 8.73 3.10
N LEU A 54 -5.01 7.77 2.50
CA LEU A 54 -3.59 7.52 2.78
C LEU A 54 -2.72 8.70 2.32
N MET A 55 -2.96 9.19 1.12
CA MET A 55 -2.25 10.36 0.59
C MET A 55 -2.47 11.59 1.47
N LEU A 56 -3.71 11.83 1.92
CA LEU A 56 -4.01 12.93 2.85
C LEU A 56 -3.33 12.74 4.22
N ALA A 57 -3.41 11.53 4.79
CA ALA A 57 -2.81 11.21 6.08
C ALA A 57 -1.27 11.27 6.08
N THR A 58 -0.65 11.15 4.90
CA THR A 58 0.81 11.23 4.69
C THR A 58 1.24 12.54 4.05
N ALA A 59 0.36 13.55 3.98
CA ALA A 59 0.61 14.85 3.36
C ALA A 59 1.16 14.76 1.91
N GLY A 60 0.76 13.73 1.16
CA GLY A 60 1.17 13.50 -0.22
C GLY A 60 2.49 12.76 -0.38
N GLU A 61 3.18 12.38 0.71
CA GLU A 61 4.44 11.66 0.60
C GLU A 61 4.26 10.23 0.08
N VAL A 62 3.13 9.59 0.41
CA VAL A 62 2.74 8.30 -0.14
C VAL A 62 1.57 8.49 -1.10
N THR A 63 1.80 8.15 -2.36
CA THR A 63 0.89 8.34 -3.49
C THR A 63 0.49 7.01 -4.11
N ALA A 64 -0.49 7.04 -5.03
CA ALA A 64 -0.91 5.84 -5.76
C ALA A 64 0.23 5.20 -6.57
N ASN A 65 1.16 6.01 -7.09
CA ASN A 65 2.30 5.54 -7.87
C ASN A 65 3.24 4.65 -7.04
N ASP A 66 3.31 4.87 -5.72
CA ASP A 66 4.15 4.08 -4.82
C ASP A 66 3.62 2.65 -4.60
N PHE A 67 2.41 2.36 -5.09
CA PHE A 67 1.81 1.03 -5.14
C PHE A 67 1.72 0.45 -6.56
N ALA A 68 2.12 1.20 -7.59
CA ALA A 68 1.99 0.77 -8.99
C ALA A 68 2.86 -0.45 -9.31
N ASP A 69 4.04 -0.55 -8.71
CA ASP A 69 4.94 -1.71 -8.88
C ASP A 69 4.41 -3.01 -8.26
N LEU A 70 3.42 -2.96 -7.36
CA LEU A 70 2.84 -4.16 -6.74
C LEU A 70 1.95 -4.96 -7.70
N GLY A 71 1.42 -4.32 -8.74
CA GLY A 71 0.68 -4.99 -9.83
C GLY A 71 1.58 -5.41 -10.98
N ARG A 72 2.84 -4.98 -10.97
CA ARG A 72 3.88 -5.39 -11.92
C ARG A 72 4.67 -6.53 -11.29
N GLU A 73 3.97 -7.63 -10.99
CA GLU A 73 4.67 -8.91 -11.03
C GLU A 73 5.35 -8.95 -12.40
N ALA A 74 6.68 -8.94 -12.40
CA ALA A 74 7.43 -9.37 -13.57
C ALA A 74 6.79 -10.68 -14.03
N PRO A 75 6.61 -10.91 -15.35
CA PRO A 75 6.21 -12.24 -15.80
C PRO A 75 7.20 -13.20 -15.15
N SER A 76 6.71 -14.00 -14.21
CA SER A 76 7.47 -15.09 -13.61
C SER A 76 7.86 -15.93 -14.81
N SER A 77 9.13 -15.83 -15.20
CA SER A 77 9.69 -16.56 -16.32
C SER A 77 9.73 -18.00 -15.87
N ARG A 78 8.57 -18.67 -15.96
CA ARG A 78 8.47 -20.10 -15.90
C ARG A 78 8.99 -20.58 -17.24
N ALA A 79 10.32 -20.70 -17.27
CA ALA A 79 11.13 -21.50 -18.16
C ALA A 79 10.66 -21.52 -19.62
N ALA A 80 11.31 -20.66 -20.42
CA ALA A 80 11.63 -21.04 -21.79
C ALA A 80 12.51 -22.31 -21.74
N GLY A 81 11.87 -23.47 -21.59
CA GLY A 81 12.47 -24.77 -21.84
C GLY A 81 12.49 -24.99 -23.34
N ALA A 82 13.44 -24.35 -24.02
CA ALA A 82 13.88 -24.80 -25.32
C ALA A 82 14.65 -26.12 -25.14
N SER A 83 14.21 -27.20 -25.75
CA SER A 83 14.95 -27.80 -26.88
C SER A 83 14.19 -28.97 -27.51
N PRO A 84 14.25 -29.09 -28.85
CA PRO A 84 13.76 -30.25 -29.60
C PRO A 84 14.76 -31.41 -29.49
N PRO A 85 14.28 -32.65 -29.64
CA PRO A 85 14.63 -33.40 -30.87
C PRO A 85 13.42 -33.99 -31.61
#